data_AF-A0A940QSZ6-F1
#
_entry.id   AF-A0A940QSZ6-F1
#
_cell.length_a   1.000
_cell.length_b   1.000
_cell.length_c   1.000
_cell.angle_alpha   90.00
_cell.angle_beta   90.00
_cell.angle_gamma   90.00
#
_symmetry.space_group_name_H-M   'P 1'
#
loop_
_entity.id
_entity.type
_entity.pdbx_description
1 polymer ?
#
loop_
_entity_poly.entity_id
_entity_poly.type
_entity_poly.pdbx_seq_one_letter_code
_entity_poly.pdbx_strand_id
1 'polypeptide(L)'
;MCELLGMNCNVPTYLLEAIRRRFREPPTAAQLHQLTAKLADEIVALGRFNFLICDARYLYAYCTNKLWWIQRRAPFSRAALVNADLEVDFSQHATPRDEVVVVAMQPLTRDETWTRCRPAELSVFGNGEPIQLGGPYA
;
A
#
# COMPACT_ATOMS: atom_id res chain seq x y z
N MET A 1 4.67 -23.75 -14.89
CA MET A 1 5.41 -23.17 -13.75
C MET A 1 4.47 -22.62 -12.67
N CYS A 2 3.34 -21.98 -12.99
CA CYS A 2 2.29 -21.64 -12.00
C CYS A 2 1.41 -22.82 -11.55
N GLU A 3 1.32 -23.90 -12.34
CA GLU A 3 0.57 -25.12 -11.95
C GLU A 3 1.27 -25.96 -10.87
N LEU A 4 2.57 -25.76 -10.61
CA LEU A 4 3.34 -26.63 -9.72
C LEU A 4 3.26 -26.24 -8.23
N LEU A 5 2.69 -25.09 -7.89
CA LEU A 5 2.73 -24.54 -6.52
C LEU A 5 1.36 -24.28 -5.87
N GLY A 6 0.23 -24.63 -6.54
CA GLY A 6 -1.11 -24.47 -5.95
C GLY A 6 -1.45 -23.05 -5.48
N MET A 7 -0.72 -22.04 -5.97
CA MET A 7 -0.84 -20.64 -5.58
C MET A 7 -1.06 -19.78 -6.81
N ASN A 8 -2.14 -18.99 -6.79
CA ASN A 8 -2.45 -17.99 -7.80
C ASN A 8 -1.55 -16.75 -7.63
N CYS A 9 -0.25 -16.87 -7.90
CA CYS A 9 0.68 -15.73 -7.91
C CYS A 9 0.56 -14.83 -9.15
N ASN A 10 -0.59 -14.84 -9.84
CA ASN A 10 -0.85 -14.04 -11.05
C ASN A 10 -1.41 -12.64 -10.74
N VAL A 11 -1.61 -12.27 -9.46
CA VAL A 11 -2.28 -11.00 -9.10
C VAL A 11 -1.56 -9.77 -9.64
N PRO A 12 -0.21 -9.63 -9.52
CA PRO A 12 0.49 -8.51 -10.14
C PRO A 12 0.31 -8.50 -11.67
N THR A 13 0.34 -9.67 -12.30
CA THR A 13 0.17 -9.82 -13.75
C THR A 13 -1.26 -9.49 -14.20
N TYR A 14 -2.27 -9.89 -13.44
CA TYR A 14 -3.68 -9.63 -13.75
C TYR A 14 -4.00 -8.14 -13.66
N LEU A 15 -3.56 -7.47 -12.58
CA LEU A 15 -3.84 -6.05 -12.39
C LEU A 15 -3.18 -5.20 -13.49
N LEU A 16 -1.91 -5.48 -13.77
CA LEU A 16 -1.16 -4.78 -14.82
C LEU A 16 -1.74 -5.05 -16.22
N GLU A 17 -2.13 -6.28 -16.53
CA GLU A 17 -2.75 -6.61 -17.81
C GLU A 17 -4.14 -5.95 -17.96
N ALA A 18 -4.93 -5.90 -16.89
CA ALA A 18 -6.22 -5.22 -16.90
C ALA A 18 -6.08 -3.70 -17.13
N ILE A 19 -5.09 -3.06 -16.46
CA ILE A 19 -4.74 -1.65 -16.70
C ILE A 19 -4.32 -1.44 -18.16
N ARG A 20 -3.41 -2.28 -18.68
CA ARG A 20 -2.92 -2.21 -20.05
C ARG A 20 -4.02 -2.41 -21.11
N ARG A 21 -4.99 -3.28 -20.84
CA ARG A 21 -6.14 -3.50 -21.72
C ARG A 21 -7.12 -2.32 -21.71
N ARG A 22 -7.28 -1.67 -20.55
CA ARG A 22 -8.25 -0.58 -20.37
C ARG A 22 -7.79 0.73 -20.99
N PHE A 23 -6.49 1.01 -20.94
CA PHE A 23 -5.91 2.28 -21.35
C PHE A 23 -4.89 2.08 -22.49
N ARG A 24 -5.18 2.68 -23.66
CA ARG A 24 -4.26 2.68 -24.81
C ARG A 24 -3.21 3.79 -24.73
N GLU A 25 -3.48 4.81 -23.92
CA GLU A 25 -2.59 5.92 -23.58
C GLU A 25 -2.43 5.98 -22.06
N PRO A 26 -1.38 6.62 -21.52
CA PRO A 26 -1.20 6.73 -20.07
C PRO A 26 -2.43 7.35 -19.38
N PRO A 27 -3.07 6.65 -18.42
CA PRO A 27 -4.23 7.19 -17.71
C PRO A 27 -3.85 8.34 -16.80
N THR A 28 -4.84 9.17 -16.45
CA THR A 28 -4.69 10.11 -15.34
C THR A 28 -4.58 9.37 -14.01
N ALA A 29 -4.02 10.01 -12.99
CA ALA A 29 -3.93 9.41 -11.65
C ALA A 29 -5.31 8.97 -11.14
N ALA A 30 -6.33 9.82 -11.27
CA ALA A 30 -7.70 9.50 -10.87
C ALA A 30 -8.24 8.24 -11.58
N GLN A 31 -8.04 8.14 -12.89
CA GLN A 31 -8.44 6.96 -13.67
C GLN A 31 -7.73 5.68 -13.20
N LEU A 32 -6.45 5.79 -12.87
CA LEU A 32 -5.66 4.66 -12.38
C LEU A 32 -6.09 4.25 -10.97
N HIS A 33 -6.35 5.20 -10.08
CA HIS A 33 -6.86 4.96 -8.73
C HIS A 33 -8.20 4.21 -8.79
N GLN A 34 -9.14 4.72 -9.58
CA GLN A 34 -10.48 4.12 -9.74
C GLN A 34 -10.41 2.71 -10.34
N LEU A 35 -9.59 2.49 -11.38
CA LEU A 35 -9.47 1.15 -11.96
C LEU A 35 -8.81 0.17 -11.00
N THR A 36 -7.73 0.58 -10.33
CA THR A 36 -7.00 -0.26 -9.37
C THR A 36 -7.92 -0.71 -8.25
N ALA A 37 -8.70 0.22 -7.72
CA ALA A 37 -9.72 -0.02 -6.73
C ALA A 37 -10.76 -1.06 -7.17
N LYS A 38 -11.34 -0.88 -8.36
CA LYS A 38 -12.30 -1.83 -8.91
C LYS A 38 -11.69 -3.23 -9.06
N LEU A 39 -10.48 -3.32 -9.60
CA LEU A 39 -9.78 -4.60 -9.76
C LEU A 39 -9.46 -5.24 -8.41
N ALA A 40 -9.15 -4.44 -7.39
CA ALA A 40 -8.93 -4.92 -6.03
C ALA A 40 -10.18 -5.58 -5.44
N ASP A 41 -11.35 -4.96 -5.65
CA ASP A 41 -12.64 -5.51 -5.23
C ASP A 41 -12.94 -6.85 -5.96
N GLU A 42 -12.60 -6.95 -7.25
CA GLU A 42 -12.73 -8.20 -8.02
C GLU A 42 -11.78 -9.29 -7.49
N ILE A 43 -10.54 -8.93 -7.14
CA ILE A 43 -9.55 -9.88 -6.58
C ILE A 43 -10.00 -10.37 -5.21
N VAL A 44 -10.48 -9.50 -4.32
CA VAL A 44 -10.87 -9.91 -2.95
C VAL A 44 -12.11 -10.82 -2.94
N ALA A 45 -12.96 -10.73 -3.97
CA ALA A 45 -14.07 -11.68 -4.15
C ALA A 45 -13.58 -13.13 -4.30
N LEU A 46 -12.32 -13.35 -4.70
CA LEU A 46 -11.70 -14.68 -4.81
C LEU A 46 -11.03 -15.15 -3.52
N GLY A 47 -10.87 -14.28 -2.52
CA GLY A 47 -10.24 -14.60 -1.25
C GLY A 47 -9.64 -13.39 -0.54
N ARG A 48 -9.36 -13.54 0.77
CA ARG A 48 -8.74 -12.47 1.56
C ARG A 48 -7.27 -12.30 1.17
N PHE A 49 -6.92 -11.13 0.67
CA PHE A 49 -5.56 -10.81 0.25
C PHE A 49 -5.26 -9.32 0.41
N ASN A 50 -4.44 -8.95 1.40
CA ASN A 50 -3.87 -7.60 1.44
C ASN A 50 -2.80 -7.50 0.37
N PHE A 51 -2.73 -6.38 -0.34
CA PHE A 51 -1.66 -6.16 -1.30
C PHE A 51 -1.17 -4.72 -1.31
N LEU A 52 0.09 -4.59 -1.72
CA LEU A 52 0.75 -3.33 -2.00
C LEU A 52 1.18 -3.36 -3.48
N ILE A 53 0.84 -2.33 -4.24
CA ILE A 53 1.38 -2.10 -5.59
C ILE A 53 1.79 -0.63 -5.73
N CYS A 54 2.79 -0.32 -6.54
CA CYS A 54 3.20 1.06 -6.78
C CYS A 54 3.51 1.32 -8.25
N ASP A 55 3.38 2.58 -8.67
CA ASP A 55 3.65 3.05 -10.05
C ASP A 55 4.77 4.11 -10.10
N ALA A 56 5.72 4.01 -9.17
CA ALA A 56 6.78 4.98 -8.87
C ALA A 56 6.30 6.35 -8.33
N ARG A 57 5.03 6.71 -8.49
CA ARG A 57 4.46 7.97 -7.95
C ARG A 57 3.57 7.72 -6.74
N TYR A 58 2.77 6.66 -6.82
CA TYR A 58 1.81 6.30 -5.80
C TYR A 58 2.06 4.89 -5.27
N LEU A 59 1.81 4.71 -3.98
CA LEU A 59 1.67 3.42 -3.32
C LEU A 59 0.18 3.16 -3.07
N TYR A 60 -0.31 2.06 -3.62
CA TYR A 60 -1.66 1.56 -3.47
C TYR A 60 -1.64 0.43 -2.44
N ALA A 61 -2.40 0.61 -1.36
CA ALA A 61 -2.49 -0.35 -0.27
C ALA A 61 -3.94 -0.80 -0.09
N TYR A 62 -4.23 -2.05 -0.45
CA TYR A 62 -5.56 -2.62 -0.30
C TYR A 62 -5.62 -3.48 0.95
N CYS A 63 -6.56 -3.17 1.85
CA CYS A 63 -6.73 -3.85 3.12
C CYS A 63 -7.94 -4.77 3.07
N THR A 64 -7.76 -6.07 3.30
CA THR A 64 -8.86 -7.05 3.41
C THR A 64 -9.12 -7.48 4.85
N ASN A 65 -8.10 -7.44 5.71
CA ASN A 65 -8.23 -7.77 7.13
C ASN A 65 -7.55 -6.76 8.07
N LYS A 66 -6.23 -6.71 8.03
CA LYS A 66 -5.36 -6.00 8.96
C LYS A 66 -4.21 -5.40 8.15
N LEU A 67 -4.32 -4.11 7.93
CA LEU A 67 -3.28 -3.28 7.40
C LEU A 67 -3.28 -1.98 8.18
N TRP A 68 -2.10 -1.44 8.41
CA TRP A 68 -1.85 -0.25 9.20
C TRP A 68 -0.88 0.63 8.46
N TRP A 69 -0.99 1.93 8.67
CA TRP A 69 -0.05 2.90 8.11
C TRP A 69 0.31 3.97 9.12
N ILE A 70 1.48 4.56 8.93
CA ILE A 70 1.96 5.74 9.65
C ILE A 70 2.69 6.66 8.68
N GLN A 71 2.48 7.97 8.83
CA GLN A 71 3.30 8.99 8.18
C GLN A 71 4.37 9.47 9.16
N ARG A 72 5.62 9.47 8.72
CA ARG A 72 6.76 9.95 9.49
C ARG A 72 7.36 11.14 8.76
N ARG A 73 7.70 12.18 9.50
CA ARG A 73 8.32 13.41 8.98
C ARG A 73 9.67 13.60 9.65
N ALA A 74 10.64 14.07 8.87
CA ALA A 74 11.92 14.46 9.42
C ALA A 74 11.76 15.58 10.49
N PRO A 75 12.63 15.62 11.52
CA PRO A 75 13.68 14.64 11.81
C PRO A 75 13.11 13.31 12.33
N PHE A 76 13.55 12.19 11.74
CA PHE A 76 13.07 10.87 12.14
C PHE A 76 13.55 10.54 13.55
N SER A 77 12.61 10.37 14.49
CA SER A 77 12.90 9.78 15.77
C SER A 77 13.26 8.30 15.61
N ARG A 78 14.15 7.80 16.48
CA ARG A 78 14.34 6.36 16.63
C ARG A 78 13.03 5.73 17.08
N ALA A 79 12.71 4.59 16.48
CA ALA A 79 11.47 3.88 16.72
C ALA A 79 11.79 2.49 17.27
N ALA A 80 11.28 2.17 18.46
CA ALA A 80 11.46 0.86 19.07
C ALA A 80 10.54 -0.16 18.38
N LEU A 81 11.13 -1.20 17.76
CA LEU A 81 10.35 -2.23 17.08
C LEU A 81 9.56 -3.09 18.09
N VAL A 82 8.35 -3.50 17.70
CA VAL A 82 7.45 -4.27 18.58
C VAL A 82 7.94 -5.70 18.81
N ASN A 83 8.65 -6.30 17.84
CA ASN A 83 8.98 -7.73 17.81
C ASN A 83 10.48 -8.06 17.75
N ALA A 84 11.36 -7.09 17.96
CA ALA A 84 12.80 -7.32 18.00
C ALA A 84 13.46 -6.30 18.92
N ASP A 85 14.52 -6.71 19.64
CA ASP A 85 15.45 -5.81 20.34
C ASP A 85 16.36 -5.05 19.34
N LEU A 86 15.80 -4.69 18.18
CA LEU A 86 16.45 -4.00 17.09
C LEU A 86 15.75 -2.66 16.88
N GLU A 87 16.50 -1.57 17.01
CA GLU A 87 16.07 -0.25 16.57
C GLU A 87 16.37 -0.13 15.07
N VAL A 88 15.38 0.26 14.26
CA VAL A 88 15.64 0.68 12.88
C VAL A 88 15.88 2.18 12.90
N ASP A 89 17.12 2.57 12.59
CA ASP A 89 17.49 3.96 12.41
C ASP A 89 17.15 4.41 10.99
N PHE A 90 16.04 5.15 10.85
CA PHE A 90 15.61 5.72 9.57
C PHE A 90 16.36 7.00 9.20
N SER A 91 17.23 7.51 10.07
CA SER A 91 17.96 8.77 9.85
C SER A 91 19.07 8.65 8.79
N GLN A 92 19.56 7.44 8.51
CA GLN A 92 20.69 7.23 7.58
C GLN A 92 20.31 7.30 6.09
N HIS A 93 19.01 7.33 5.77
CA HIS A 93 18.52 7.28 4.39
C HIS A 93 17.59 8.44 4.02
N ALA A 94 17.51 9.47 4.87
CA ALA A 94 16.51 10.50 4.73
C ALA A 94 17.06 11.92 4.83
N THR A 95 16.52 12.84 4.02
CA THR A 95 16.82 14.26 4.10
C THR A 95 16.00 14.93 5.21
N PRO A 96 16.41 16.12 5.71
CA PRO A 96 15.69 16.87 6.75
C PRO A 96 14.26 17.29 6.40
N ARG A 97 13.81 17.04 5.17
CA ARG A 97 12.46 17.38 4.68
C ARG A 97 11.67 16.15 4.23
N ASP A 98 12.21 14.95 4.43
CA ASP A 98 11.54 13.75 3.94
C ASP A 98 10.27 13.48 4.75
N GLU A 99 9.20 13.24 4.01
CA GLU A 99 7.98 12.62 4.52
C GLU A 99 7.90 11.22 3.93
N VAL A 100 7.61 10.23 4.77
CA VAL A 100 7.50 8.84 4.34
C VAL A 100 6.24 8.22 4.94
N VAL A 101 5.59 7.36 4.16
CA VAL A 101 4.52 6.49 4.65
C VAL A 101 5.07 5.09 4.78
N VAL A 102 4.88 4.49 5.95
CA VAL A 102 5.14 3.07 6.19
C VAL A 102 3.81 2.36 6.28
N VAL A 103 3.67 1.24 5.56
CA VAL A 103 2.49 0.37 5.60
C VAL A 103 2.90 -1.02 6.06
N ALA A 104 2.17 -1.58 7.03
CA ALA A 104 2.47 -2.88 7.63
C ALA A 104 1.19 -3.63 8.05
N MET A 105 1.28 -4.96 8.19
CA MET A 105 0.14 -5.79 8.63
C MET A 105 -0.23 -5.59 10.12
N GLN A 106 0.69 -5.01 10.89
CA GLN A 106 0.52 -4.64 12.30
C GLN A 106 1.44 -3.45 12.63
N PRO A 107 1.12 -2.66 13.67
CA PRO A 107 2.01 -1.62 14.16
C PRO A 107 3.41 -2.20 14.42
N LEU A 108 4.43 -1.56 13.85
CA LEU A 108 5.82 -2.00 14.03
C LEU A 108 6.49 -1.35 15.23
N THR A 109 5.90 -0.28 15.78
CA THR A 109 6.49 0.51 16.87
C THR A 109 5.48 0.71 18.00
N ARG A 110 5.97 0.82 19.24
CA ARG A 110 5.12 0.96 20.44
C ARG A 110 4.80 2.41 20.79
N ASP A 111 5.71 3.32 20.45
CA ASP A 111 5.67 4.72 20.87
C ASP A 111 5.13 5.66 19.78
N GLU A 112 4.53 5.10 18.73
CA GLU A 112 3.94 5.86 17.63
C GLU A 112 2.49 5.44 17.36
N THR A 113 1.70 6.39 16.87
CA THR A 113 0.29 6.13 16.53
C THR A 113 0.16 5.62 15.10
N TRP A 114 -0.14 4.33 14.96
CA TRP A 114 -0.47 3.72 13.68
C TRP A 114 -1.96 3.84 13.39
N THR A 115 -2.30 4.19 12.16
CA THR A 115 -3.69 4.26 11.70
C THR A 115 -4.06 2.95 11.01
N ARG A 116 -5.17 2.33 11.43
CA ARG A 116 -5.68 1.11 10.80
C ARG A 116 -6.36 1.45 9.47
N CYS A 117 -5.96 0.79 8.39
CA CYS A 117 -6.70 0.82 7.13
C CYS A 117 -8.06 0.13 7.31
N ARG A 118 -9.10 0.72 6.69
CA ARG A 118 -10.42 0.10 6.66
C ARG A 118 -10.40 -1.15 5.78
N PRO A 119 -11.03 -2.26 6.20
CA PRO A 119 -11.17 -3.45 5.36
C PRO A 119 -12.00 -3.17 4.11
N ALA A 120 -11.71 -3.91 3.03
CA ALA A 120 -12.30 -3.79 1.70
C ALA A 120 -12.17 -2.38 1.09
N GLU A 121 -11.07 -1.68 1.37
CA GLU A 121 -10.82 -0.34 0.86
C GLU A 121 -9.37 -0.18 0.35
N LEU A 122 -9.23 0.57 -0.73
CA LEU A 122 -7.94 1.01 -1.27
C LEU A 122 -7.52 2.33 -0.59
N SER A 123 -6.34 2.33 0.02
CA SER A 123 -5.63 3.55 0.43
C SER A 123 -4.56 3.88 -0.61
N VAL A 124 -4.44 5.15 -0.98
CA VAL A 124 -3.44 5.66 -1.93
C VAL A 124 -2.56 6.67 -1.23
N PHE A 125 -1.25 6.48 -1.35
CA PHE A 125 -0.24 7.37 -0.78
C PHE A 125 0.67 7.89 -1.89
N GLY A 126 1.14 9.13 -1.78
CA GLY A 126 2.04 9.78 -2.73
C GLY A 126 2.84 10.86 -2.01
N ASN A 127 4.08 11.09 -2.43
CA ASN A 127 4.97 12.08 -1.80
C ASN A 127 5.08 11.99 -0.26
N GLY A 128 4.94 10.78 0.31
CA GLY A 128 5.01 10.61 1.76
C GLY A 128 3.76 10.97 2.54
N GLU A 129 2.61 11.14 1.88
CA GLU A 129 1.34 11.48 2.52
C GLU A 129 0.15 10.67 1.94
N PRO A 130 -0.96 10.54 2.70
CA PRO A 130 -2.20 9.96 2.18
C PRO A 130 -2.87 10.90 1.16
N ILE A 131 -3.09 10.37 -0.05
CA ILE A 131 -3.80 11.05 -1.15
C ILE A 131 -5.29 10.67 -1.12
N GLN A 132 -5.59 9.42 -0.80
CA GLN A 132 -6.95 8.90 -0.68
C GLN A 132 -6.99 7.82 0.40
N LEU A 133 -7.93 7.95 1.34
CA LEU A 133 -8.15 6.98 2.41
C LEU A 133 -9.59 6.49 2.36
N GLY A 134 -9.81 5.41 1.61
CA GLY A 134 -11.12 4.77 1.59
C GLY A 134 -12.21 5.50 0.84
N GLY A 135 -13.40 4.88 0.80
CA GLY A 135 -14.61 5.44 0.20
C GLY A 135 -14.91 4.99 -1.24
N PRO A 136 -16.16 5.19 -1.72
CA PRO A 136 -16.55 4.86 -3.09
C PRO A 136 -15.71 5.67 -4.08
N TYR A 137 -15.18 4.97 -5.08
CA TYR A 137 -14.29 5.51 -6.10
C TYR A 137 -15.09 6.36 -7.10
N ALA A 138 -15.51 7.57 -6.68
CA ALA A 138 -16.26 8.52 -7.50
C ALA A 138 -15.35 9.25 -8.50
#